data_AF-A0AAJ3NMK3-F1
#
_entry.id   AF-A0AAJ3NMK3-F1
#
_cell.length_a   1.000
_cell.length_b   1.000
_cell.length_c   1.000
_cell.angle_alpha   90.00
_cell.angle_beta   90.00
_cell.angle_gamma   90.00
#
_symmetry.space_group_name_H-M   'P 1'
#
loop_
_entity.id
_entity.type
_entity.pdbx_description
1 polymer ?
#
loop_
_entity_poly.entity_id
_entity_poly.type
_entity_poly.pdbx_seq_one_letter_code
_entity_poly.pdbx_strand_id
1 'polypeptide(L)' 'MEAALHTELMSPFVAVVERAQRRGELPPGRPPAEIVASLVGPLFYRRWFSKEPVDDEFVTRLLETVTGGEN' A
#
# COMPACT_ATOMS: atom_id res chain seq x y z
N MET A 1 20.25 -8.18 5.77
CA MET A 1 19.83 -9.16 4.75
C MET A 1 18.31 -9.14 4.57
N GLU A 2 17.53 -9.23 5.67
CA GLU A 2 16.05 -9.14 5.65
C GLU A 2 15.50 -7.82 5.08
N ALA A 3 16.07 -6.67 5.44
CA ALA A 3 15.66 -5.37 4.92
C ALA A 3 15.83 -5.22 3.39
N ALA A 4 16.90 -5.80 2.82
CA ALA A 4 17.15 -5.72 1.38
C ALA A 4 16.16 -6.58 0.58
N LEU A 5 15.83 -7.78 1.10
CA LEU A 5 14.80 -8.63 0.49
C LEU A 5 13.42 -7.96 0.54
N HIS A 6 13.08 -7.32 1.65
CA HIS A 6 11.85 -6.54 1.77
C HIS A 6 11.81 -5.38 0.75
N THR A 7 12.90 -4.64 0.59
CA THR A 7 12.99 -3.56 -0.40
C THR A 7 12.78 -4.08 -1.83
N GLU A 8 13.45 -5.17 -2.22
CA GLU A 8 13.27 -5.77 -3.55
C GLU A 8 11.85 -6.27 -3.78
N LEU A 9 11.24 -6.91 -2.77
CA LEU A 9 9.85 -7.36 -2.85
C LEU A 9 8.86 -6.21 -3.04
N MET A 10 9.11 -5.06 -2.40
CA MET A 10 8.23 -3.90 -2.48
C MET A 10 8.46 -3.03 -3.73
N SER A 11 9.63 -3.11 -4.35
CA SER A 11 10.04 -2.26 -5.48
C SER A 11 9.01 -2.17 -6.63
N PRO A 12 8.39 -3.27 -7.10
CA PRO A 12 7.38 -3.18 -8.16
C PRO A 12 6.15 -2.36 -7.77
N PHE A 13 5.70 -2.45 -6.52
CA PHE A 13 4.56 -1.70 -6.01
C PHE A 13 4.88 -0.21 -5.92
N VAL A 14 6.09 0.13 -5.45
CA VAL A 14 6.60 1.51 -5.42
C VAL A 14 6.59 2.11 -6.82
N ALA A 15 7.10 1.37 -7.82
CA ALA A 15 7.13 1.82 -9.22
C ALA A 15 5.73 2.04 -9.84
N VAL A 16 4.71 1.31 -9.38
CA VAL A 16 3.31 1.53 -9.82
C VAL A 16 2.76 2.82 -9.23
N VAL A 17 2.98 3.06 -7.93
CA VAL A 17 2.52 4.28 -7.24
C VAL A 17 3.19 5.52 -7.83
N GLU A 18 4.49 5.45 -8.09
CA GLU A 18 5.21 6.53 -8.78
C GLU A 18 4.62 6.86 -10.15
N ARG A 19 4.24 5.84 -10.94
CA ARG A 19 3.58 6.07 -12.24
C ARG A 19 2.22 6.73 -12.06
N ALA A 20 1.43 6.28 -11.09
CA ALA A 20 0.11 6.86 -10.82
C ALA A 20 0.24 8.35 -10.41
N GLN A 21 1.21 8.69 -9.56
CA GLN A 21 1.50 10.09 -9.20
C GLN A 21 1.95 10.91 -10.42
N ARG A 22 2.84 10.39 -11.27
CA ARG A 22 3.26 11.07 -12.50
C ARG A 22 2.10 11.33 -13.47
N ARG A 23 1.07 10.47 -13.46
CA ARG A 23 -0.15 10.63 -14.27
C ARG A 23 -1.20 11.55 -13.62
N GLY A 24 -0.98 11.98 -12.38
CA GLY A 24 -1.96 12.78 -11.62
C GLY A 24 -3.13 11.96 -11.06
N GLU A 25 -3.03 10.64 -11.02
CA GLU A 25 -4.06 9.75 -10.45
C GLU A 25 -3.97 9.67 -8.93
N LEU A 26 -2.80 9.98 -8.36
CA LEU A 26 -2.57 10.04 -6.92
C LEU A 26 -1.90 11.38 -6.55
N PRO A 27 -2.18 11.94 -5.36
CA PRO A 27 -1.54 13.16 -4.88
C PRO A 27 -0.01 13.00 -4.78
N PRO A 28 0.79 13.99 -5.21
CA PRO A 28 2.26 13.91 -5.20
C PRO A 28 2.90 14.14 -3.82
N GLY A 29 2.11 14.43 -2.78
CA GLY A 29 2.61 14.82 -1.45
C GLY A 29 3.03 13.66 -0.54
N ARG A 30 2.70 12.42 -0.90
CA ARG A 30 3.01 11.24 -0.08
C ARG A 30 4.06 10.36 -0.79
N PRO A 31 5.18 10.01 -0.13
CA PRO A 31 6.19 9.15 -0.74
C PRO A 31 5.60 7.80 -1.18
N PRO A 32 5.93 7.31 -2.39
CA PRO A 32 5.42 6.04 -2.90
C PRO A 32 5.63 4.85 -1.95
N ALA A 33 6.79 4.78 -1.30
CA ALA A 33 7.11 3.74 -0.33
C ALA A 33 6.18 3.77 0.90
N GLU A 34 5.77 4.96 1.36
CA GLU A 34 4.84 5.10 2.48
C GLU A 34 3.41 4.70 2.10
N ILE A 35 2.99 4.98 0.87
CA ILE A 35 1.72 4.50 0.33
C ILE A 35 1.71 2.97 0.32
N VAL A 36 2.75 2.35 -0.23
CA VAL A 36 2.87 0.87 -0.26
C VAL A 36 2.89 0.29 1.14
N ALA A 37 3.68 0.84 2.06
CA ALA A 37 3.73 0.37 3.45
C ALA A 37 2.35 0.45 4.14
N SER A 38 1.56 1.50 3.84
CA SER A 38 0.23 1.69 4.40
C SER A 38 -0.83 0.74 3.84
N LEU A 39 -0.63 0.23 2.62
CA LEU A 39 -1.45 -0.85 2.07
C LEU A 39 -1.02 -2.21 2.64
N VAL A 40 0.28 -2.46 2.70
CA VAL A 40 0.83 -3.77 3.02
C VAL A 40 0.71 -4.10 4.52
N GLY A 41 0.94 -3.11 5.40
CA GLY A 41 0.88 -3.28 6.85
C GLY A 41 -0.44 -3.89 7.36
N PRO A 42 -1.61 -3.34 6.99
CA PRO A 42 -2.91 -3.91 7.36
C PRO A 42 -3.14 -5.34 6.87
N LEU A 43 -2.63 -5.71 5.69
CA LEU A 43 -2.72 -7.09 5.19
C LEU A 43 -1.94 -8.05 6.11
N PHE A 44 -0.71 -7.68 6.49
CA PHE A 44 0.10 -8.46 7.41
C PHE A 44 -0.52 -8.55 8.80
N TYR A 45 -1.01 -7.42 9.33
CA TYR A 45 -1.69 -7.39 10.62
C TYR A 45 -2.90 -8.34 10.64
N ARG A 46 -3.76 -8.23 9.63
CA ARG A 46 -4.99 -9.03 9.55
C ARG A 46 -4.68 -10.52 9.40
N ARG A 47 -3.69 -10.86 8.57
CA ARG A 47 -3.31 -12.25 8.30
C ARG A 47 -2.66 -12.94 9.50
N TRP A 48 -1.76 -12.28 10.22
CA TRP A 48 -0.96 -12.91 11.27
C TRP A 48 -1.46 -12.63 12.69
N PHE A 49 -2.00 -11.45 12.95
CA PHE A 49 -2.39 -11.02 14.31
C PHE A 49 -3.89 -11.16 14.55
N SER A 50 -4.73 -10.47 13.76
CA SER A 50 -6.18 -10.51 14.00
C SER A 50 -6.85 -11.79 13.48
N LYS A 51 -6.20 -12.46 12.52
CA LYS A 51 -6.66 -13.71 11.87
C LYS A 51 -8.04 -13.58 11.22
N GLU A 52 -8.41 -12.38 10.80
CA GLU A 52 -9.61 -12.14 10.04
C GLU A 52 -9.39 -12.43 8.53
N PRO A 53 -10.46 -12.65 7.76
CA PRO A 53 -10.37 -12.81 6.31
C PRO A 53 -9.73 -11.60 5.64
N VAL A 54 -8.95 -11.82 4.58
CA VAL A 54 -8.56 -10.77 3.64
C VAL A 54 -9.43 -10.96 2.41
N ASP A 55 -10.55 -10.24 2.36
CA ASP A 55 -11.54 -10.28 1.30
C ASP A 55 -11.51 -9.01 0.44
N ASP A 56 -12.22 -9.06 -0.70
CA ASP A 56 -12.26 -7.98 -1.67
C ASP A 56 -12.84 -6.68 -1.06
N GLU A 57 -13.81 -6.80 -0.14
CA GLU A 57 -14.43 -5.66 0.53
C GLU A 57 -13.41 -4.90 1.37
N PHE A 58 -12.61 -5.62 2.15
CA PHE A 58 -11.54 -5.02 2.95
C PHE A 58 -10.46 -4.40 2.10
N VAL A 59 -10.01 -5.08 1.04
CA VAL A 59 -8.99 -4.55 0.14
C VAL A 59 -9.48 -3.27 -0.53
N THR A 60 -10.75 -3.23 -0.95
CA THR A 60 -11.36 -2.04 -1.56
C THR A 60 -11.39 -0.86 -0.58
N ARG A 61 -11.90 -1.07 0.64
CA ARG A 61 -11.92 -0.02 1.68
C ARG A 61 -10.52 0.45 2.07
N LEU A 62 -9.55 -0.45 2.10
CA LEU A 62 -8.16 -0.12 2.40
C LEU A 62 -7.55 0.74 1.29
N LEU A 63 -7.80 0.42 0.02
CA LEU A 63 -7.37 1.24 -1.11
C LEU A 63 -7.98 2.63 -1.02
N GLU A 64 -9.29 2.75 -0.85
CA GLU A 64 -9.99 4.03 -0.68
C GLU A 64 -9.41 4.86 0.47
N THR A 65 -9.14 4.23 1.61
CA THR A 65 -8.56 4.91 2.78
C THR A 65 -7.15 5.45 2.52
N VAL A 66 -6.32 4.69 1.78
CA VAL A 66 -4.92 5.06 1.54
C VAL A 66 -4.76 6.03 0.38
N THR A 67 -5.58 5.91 -0.67
CA THR A 67 -5.48 6.72 -1.89
C THR A 67 -6.49 7.84 -1.98
N GLY A 68 -7.66 7.71 -1.34
CA GLY A 68 -8.79 8.63 -1.43
C GLY A 68 -8.84 9.70 -0.33
N GLY A 69 -7.69 10.13 0.18
CA GLY A 69 -7.61 11.11 1.27
C GLY A 69 -8.08 12.52 0.88
N GLU A 70 -9.40 12.73 0.84
CA GLU A 70 -10.06 14.00 1.12
C GLU A 70 -11.10 13.77 2.22
N ASN A 71 -10.72 14.09 3.46
CA ASN A 71 -11.62 14.62 4.48
C ASN A 71 -10.86 15.58 5.40
#